data_AF-A0A958QSW0-F1
#
_entry.id   AF-A0A958QSW0-F1
#
_cell.length_a   1.000
_cell.length_b   1.000
_cell.length_c   1.000
_cell.angle_alpha   90.00
_cell.angle_beta   90.00
_cell.angle_gamma   90.00
#
_symmetry.space_group_name_H-M   'P 1'
#
loop_
_entity.id
_entity.type
_entity.pdbx_description
1 polymer ?
#
loop_
_entity_poly.entity_id
_entity_poly.type
_entity_poly.pdbx_seq_one_letter_code
_entity_poly.pdbx_strand_id
1 'polypeptide(L)'
;TGDVALTIAQKVPVDGAIVVTTPQNMSLSDAKKALDMFERINARVLGVVENMSYLRLDGTTEKVQLFPKGELESYLNEKQVKKLVEIPFHPHVGLASESGIPIVESYPDSAEALAFDQLAKSLL
;
A
#
# COMPACT_ATOMS: atom_id res chain seq x y z
N THR A 1 -19.40 0.08 -1.93
CA THR A 1 -19.86 -1.32 -2.06
C THR A 1 -18.77 -2.11 -2.76
N GLY A 2 -18.28 -3.20 -2.16
CA GLY A 2 -17.16 -4.01 -2.69
C GLY A 2 -17.49 -4.87 -3.91
N ASP A 3 -18.74 -4.80 -4.38
CA ASP A 3 -19.27 -5.67 -5.45
C ASP A 3 -18.57 -5.50 -6.79
N VAL A 4 -18.02 -4.32 -7.10
CA VAL A 4 -17.27 -4.10 -8.36
C VAL A 4 -15.97 -4.89 -8.36
N ALA A 5 -15.22 -4.86 -7.26
CA ALA A 5 -13.96 -5.61 -7.14
C ALA A 5 -14.21 -7.12 -7.20
N LEU A 6 -15.27 -7.60 -6.56
CA LEU A 6 -15.70 -8.99 -6.63
C LEU A 6 -16.11 -9.39 -8.06
N THR A 7 -16.90 -8.55 -8.72
CA THR A 7 -17.36 -8.81 -10.09
C THR A 7 -16.19 -8.88 -11.07
N ILE A 8 -15.18 -8.00 -10.94
CA ILE A 8 -13.99 -8.02 -11.79
C ILE A 8 -13.16 -9.27 -11.51
N ALA A 9 -12.92 -9.61 -10.24
CA ALA A 9 -12.15 -10.78 -9.86
C ALA A 9 -12.80 -12.11 -10.29
N GLN A 10 -14.13 -12.15 -10.43
CA GLN A 10 -14.85 -13.32 -10.95
C GLN A 10 -14.90 -13.37 -12.48
N LYS A 11 -14.77 -12.24 -13.18
CA LYS A 11 -14.91 -12.14 -14.65
C LYS A 11 -13.58 -12.24 -15.40
N VAL A 12 -12.48 -11.92 -14.74
CA VAL A 12 -11.14 -11.88 -15.35
C VAL A 12 -10.21 -12.78 -14.54
N PRO A 13 -9.36 -13.61 -15.18
CA PRO A 13 -8.33 -14.33 -14.45
C PRO A 13 -7.40 -13.33 -13.75
N VAL A 14 -7.36 -13.39 -12.42
CA VAL A 14 -6.51 -12.54 -11.58
C VAL A 14 -5.27 -13.34 -11.16
N ASP A 15 -4.10 -13.00 -11.69
CA ASP A 15 -2.81 -13.63 -11.31
C ASP A 15 -2.40 -13.29 -9.88
N GLY A 16 -2.79 -12.10 -9.41
CA GLY A 16 -2.57 -11.66 -8.06
C GLY A 16 -3.19 -10.30 -7.76
N ALA A 17 -3.40 -10.02 -6.48
CA ALA A 17 -3.91 -8.75 -5.97
C ALA A 17 -2.93 -8.13 -4.98
N ILE A 18 -2.82 -6.81 -5.01
CA ILE A 18 -2.13 -6.01 -3.99
C ILE A 18 -3.18 -5.15 -3.30
N VAL A 19 -3.21 -5.19 -1.97
CA VAL A 19 -4.11 -4.33 -1.19
C VAL A 19 -3.33 -3.11 -0.74
N VAL A 20 -3.83 -1.91 -1.06
CA VAL A 20 -3.25 -0.65 -0.60
C VAL A 20 -4.12 -0.10 0.53
N THR A 21 -3.50 0.28 1.64
CA THR A 21 -4.19 0.90 2.78
C THR A 21 -3.36 2.04 3.35
N THR A 22 -3.87 2.68 4.39
CA THR A 22 -3.20 3.72 5.16
C THR A 22 -3.30 3.38 6.67
N PRO A 23 -2.43 3.88 7.56
CA PRO A 23 -2.34 3.38 8.94
C PRO A 23 -3.60 3.62 9.81
N GLN A 24 -4.53 4.46 9.36
CA GLN A 24 -5.76 4.77 10.08
C GLN A 24 -6.65 3.52 10.22
N ASN A 25 -7.19 3.29 11.42
CA ASN A 25 -8.08 2.16 11.71
C ASN A 25 -9.26 2.00 10.75
N MET A 26 -9.79 3.09 10.20
CA MET A 26 -10.88 3.03 9.21
C MET A 26 -10.40 2.36 7.92
N SER A 27 -9.29 2.81 7.35
CA SER A 27 -8.68 2.22 6.15
C SER A 27 -8.22 0.78 6.39
N LEU A 28 -7.68 0.49 7.58
CA LEU A 28 -7.30 -0.87 7.97
C LEU A 28 -8.51 -1.82 8.00
N SER A 29 -9.65 -1.35 8.50
CA SER A 29 -10.87 -2.16 8.57
C SER A 29 -11.36 -2.57 7.17
N ASP A 30 -11.23 -1.69 6.18
CA ASP A 30 -11.60 -2.01 4.80
C ASP A 30 -10.57 -2.89 4.10
N ALA A 31 -9.28 -2.71 4.39
CA ALA A 31 -8.22 -3.60 3.92
C ALA A 31 -8.40 -5.04 4.44
N LYS A 32 -8.74 -5.20 5.74
CA LYS A 32 -9.05 -6.52 6.34
C LYS A 32 -10.21 -7.20 5.59
N LYS A 33 -11.31 -6.49 5.34
CA LYS A 33 -12.44 -7.02 4.56
C LYS A 33 -12.05 -7.41 3.14
N ALA A 34 -11.19 -6.64 2.47
CA ALA A 34 -10.72 -6.94 1.13
C ALA A 34 -9.87 -8.22 1.11
N LEU A 35 -8.98 -8.40 2.10
CA LEU A 35 -8.17 -9.60 2.27
C LEU A 35 -9.05 -10.83 2.49
N ASP A 36 -10.05 -10.74 3.39
CA ASP A 36 -11.02 -11.82 3.62
C ASP A 36 -11.85 -12.15 2.36
N MET A 37 -12.18 -11.14 1.56
CA MET A 37 -12.90 -11.33 0.30
C MET A 37 -12.04 -12.08 -0.73
N PHE A 38 -10.78 -11.68 -0.91
CA PHE A 38 -9.87 -12.34 -1.85
C PHE A 38 -9.59 -13.80 -1.45
N GLU A 39 -9.46 -14.06 -0.15
CA GLU A 39 -9.36 -15.43 0.39
C GLU A 39 -10.57 -16.28 0.01
N ARG A 40 -11.80 -15.77 0.18
CA ARG A 40 -13.05 -16.50 -0.13
C ARG A 40 -13.20 -16.86 -1.61
N ILE A 41 -12.65 -16.06 -2.52
CA ILE A 41 -12.71 -16.32 -3.95
C ILE A 41 -11.44 -17.01 -4.48
N ASN A 42 -10.55 -17.46 -3.59
CA ASN A 42 -9.26 -18.08 -3.93
C ASN A 42 -8.38 -17.21 -4.83
N ALA A 43 -8.50 -15.88 -4.73
CA ALA A 43 -7.61 -14.97 -5.43
C ALA A 43 -6.30 -14.82 -4.64
N ARG A 44 -5.17 -14.95 -5.34
CA ARG A 44 -3.84 -14.80 -4.73
C ARG A 44 -3.60 -13.36 -4.30
N VAL A 45 -3.39 -13.12 -3.02
CA VAL A 45 -2.91 -11.81 -2.54
C VAL A 45 -1.38 -11.84 -2.49
N LEU A 46 -0.74 -10.93 -3.22
CA LEU A 46 0.72 -10.79 -3.27
C LEU A 46 1.27 -10.12 -2.02
N GLY A 47 0.49 -9.19 -1.45
CA GLY A 47 0.79 -8.54 -0.20
C GLY A 47 0.03 -7.22 -0.02
N VAL A 48 0.44 -6.47 1.00
CA VAL A 48 -0.16 -5.19 1.37
C VAL A 48 0.84 -4.06 1.29
N VAL A 49 0.43 -2.93 0.73
CA VAL A 49 1.15 -1.66 0.73
C VAL A 49 0.52 -0.73 1.73
N GLU A 50 1.33 -0.20 2.65
CA GLU A 50 0.90 0.80 3.62
C GLU A 50 1.32 2.19 3.12
N ASN A 51 0.40 2.89 2.48
CA ASN A 51 0.59 4.22 1.94
C ASN A 51 0.45 5.28 3.04
N MET A 52 1.10 6.43 2.87
CA MET A 52 1.08 7.53 3.85
C MET A 52 1.41 7.05 5.27
N SER A 53 2.41 6.17 5.39
CA SER A 53 2.70 5.43 6.62
C SER A 53 3.35 6.29 7.71
N TYR A 54 4.21 7.21 7.29
CA TYR A 54 4.92 8.14 8.16
C TYR A 54 5.29 9.41 7.38
N LEU A 55 5.60 10.48 8.11
CA LEU A 55 6.26 11.67 7.59
C LEU A 55 7.76 11.58 7.94
N ARG A 56 8.62 11.86 6.97
CA ARG A 56 10.06 12.03 7.22
C ARG A 56 10.37 13.52 7.31
N LEU A 57 11.13 13.92 8.33
CA LEU A 57 11.58 15.31 8.45
C LEU A 57 12.84 15.54 7.61
N ASP A 58 12.90 16.70 6.96
CA ASP A 58 14.04 17.08 6.14
C ASP A 58 15.34 17.10 6.96
N GLY A 59 16.40 16.56 6.37
CA GLY A 59 17.71 16.48 7.02
C GLY A 59 17.81 15.44 8.14
N THR A 60 16.76 14.65 8.41
CA THR A 60 16.81 13.56 9.41
C THR A 60 16.41 12.20 8.80
N THR A 61 16.69 11.14 9.55
CA THR A 61 16.17 9.79 9.29
C THR A 61 14.97 9.46 10.18
N GLU A 62 14.46 10.45 10.93
CA GLU A 62 13.37 10.26 11.86
C GLU A 62 12.05 10.07 11.10
N LYS A 63 11.29 9.05 11.51
CA LYS A 63 9.95 8.76 10.99
C LYS A 63 8.93 9.22 12.02
N VAL A 64 8.16 10.23 11.68
CA VAL A 64 7.03 10.69 12.48
C VAL A 64 5.80 9.93 12.05
N GLN A 65 5.19 9.18 12.98
CA GLN A 65 3.92 8.52 12.70
C GLN A 65 2.81 9.55 12.53
N LEU A 66 2.08 9.45 11.42
CA LEU A 66 0.93 10.31 11.14
C LEU A 66 -0.30 9.92 11.96
N PHE A 67 -0.40 8.64 12.32
CA PHE A 67 -1.52 8.05 13.04
C PHE A 67 -1.01 7.04 14.07
N PRO A 68 -1.80 6.74 15.12
CA PRO A 68 -1.48 5.65 16.03
C PRO A 68 -1.21 4.37 15.27
N LYS A 69 -0.18 3.62 15.67
CA LYS A 69 0.15 2.34 15.04
C LYS A 69 -1.06 1.40 15.15
N GLY A 70 -1.66 1.09 14.00
CA GLY A 70 -2.82 0.21 13.93
C GLY A 70 -2.45 -1.28 14.02
N GLU A 71 -3.47 -2.12 13.86
CA GLU A 71 -3.37 -3.59 13.99
C GLU A 71 -3.01 -4.29 12.67
N LEU A 72 -2.45 -3.57 11.70
CA LEU A 72 -2.16 -4.15 10.38
C LEU A 72 -1.16 -5.30 10.50
N GLU A 73 -0.05 -5.09 11.20
CA GLU A 73 1.02 -6.08 11.36
C GLU A 73 0.51 -7.39 11.97
N SER A 74 -0.27 -7.31 13.05
CA SER A 74 -0.83 -8.49 13.71
C SER A 74 -1.78 -9.25 12.78
N TYR A 75 -2.60 -8.54 12.01
CA TYR A 75 -3.54 -9.15 11.08
C TYR A 75 -2.84 -9.80 9.87
N LEU A 76 -1.81 -9.15 9.33
CA LEU A 76 -0.99 -9.70 8.25
C LEU A 76 -0.28 -10.98 8.68
N ASN A 77 0.24 -11.02 9.91
CA ASN A 77 0.86 -12.22 10.48
C ASN A 77 -0.16 -13.37 10.65
N GLU A 78 -1.37 -13.08 11.12
CA GLU A 78 -2.46 -14.07 11.25
C GLU A 78 -2.84 -14.67 9.88
N LYS A 79 -2.95 -13.82 8.86
CA LYS A 79 -3.32 -14.23 7.49
C LYS A 79 -2.15 -14.76 6.66
N GLN A 80 -0.93 -14.77 7.21
CA GLN A 80 0.30 -15.10 6.48
C GLN A 80 0.50 -14.27 5.20
N VAL A 81 0.01 -13.03 5.20
CA VAL A 81 0.15 -12.07 4.09
C VAL A 81 1.33 -11.15 4.38
N LYS A 82 2.13 -10.84 3.36
CA LYS A 82 3.32 -10.00 3.53
C LYS A 82 2.96 -8.52 3.45
N LYS A 83 3.58 -7.70 4.29
CA LYS A 83 3.68 -6.24 4.03
C LYS A 83 4.80 -6.03 3.02
N LEU A 84 4.47 -5.48 1.85
CA LEU A 84 5.41 -5.30 0.73
C LEU A 84 6.28 -4.08 0.93
N VAL A 85 5.65 -2.94 1.24
CA VAL A 85 6.34 -1.67 1.44
C VAL A 85 5.50 -0.70 2.27
N GLU A 86 6.19 0.23 2.93
CA GLU A 86 5.63 1.42 3.53
C GLU A 86 6.00 2.63 2.66
N ILE A 87 5.02 3.39 2.19
CA ILE A 87 5.28 4.60 1.38
C ILE A 87 5.13 5.84 2.29
N PRO A 88 6.17 6.68 2.43
CA PRO A 88 6.07 7.90 3.21
C PRO A 88 5.06 8.89 2.63
N PHE A 89 4.46 9.70 3.49
CA PHE A 89 3.70 10.86 3.06
C PHE A 89 4.65 12.00 2.74
N HIS A 90 4.58 12.50 1.50
CA HIS A 90 5.31 13.69 1.10
C HIS A 90 4.50 14.49 0.06
N PRO A 91 4.42 15.83 0.18
CA PRO A 91 3.68 16.67 -0.78
C PRO A 91 4.12 16.50 -2.24
N HIS A 92 5.40 16.20 -2.46
CA HIS A 92 5.93 15.97 -3.82
C HIS A 92 5.18 14.85 -4.56
N VAL A 93 4.67 13.82 -3.89
CA VAL A 93 3.90 12.75 -4.56
C VAL A 93 2.62 13.32 -5.18
N GLY A 94 1.91 14.18 -4.46
CA GLY A 94 0.71 14.85 -4.95
C GLY A 94 1.01 15.83 -6.07
N LEU A 95 2.05 16.66 -5.91
CA LEU A 95 2.49 17.62 -6.94
C LEU A 95 2.96 16.92 -8.22
N ALA A 96 3.73 15.85 -8.10
CA ALA A 96 4.17 14.99 -9.19
C ALA A 96 2.95 14.43 -9.95
N SER A 97 1.98 13.89 -9.22
CA SER A 97 0.73 13.35 -9.79
C SER A 97 -0.07 14.41 -10.56
N GLU A 98 -0.21 15.61 -10.00
CA GLU A 98 -0.90 16.73 -10.67
C GLU A 98 -0.16 17.21 -11.92
N SER A 99 1.18 17.20 -11.89
CA SER A 99 2.01 17.59 -13.03
C SER A 99 2.06 16.54 -14.15
N GLY A 100 1.59 15.32 -13.90
CA GLY A 100 1.69 14.19 -14.81
C GLY A 100 3.09 13.57 -14.93
N ILE A 101 4.05 13.99 -14.10
CA ILE A 101 5.41 13.44 -14.05
C ILE A 101 5.54 12.62 -12.76
N PRO A 102 5.69 11.29 -12.81
CA PRO A 102 5.73 10.44 -11.63
C PRO A 102 6.84 10.82 -10.63
N ILE A 103 6.64 10.49 -9.35
CA ILE A 103 7.63 10.77 -8.30
C ILE A 103 8.99 10.11 -8.57
N VAL A 104 8.97 8.91 -9.16
CA VAL A 104 10.17 8.15 -9.54
C VAL A 104 11.00 8.82 -10.64
N GLU A 105 10.40 9.73 -11.41
CA GLU A 105 11.08 10.50 -12.45
C GLU A 105 11.47 11.90 -11.98
N SER A 106 10.56 12.58 -11.28
CA SER A 106 10.77 13.96 -10.80
C SER A 106 11.73 14.05 -9.61
N TYR A 107 11.72 13.05 -8.72
CA TYR A 107 12.57 12.99 -7.52
C TYR A 107 13.11 11.56 -7.31
N PRO A 108 13.99 11.04 -8.20
CA PRO A 108 14.39 9.63 -8.23
C PRO A 108 15.06 9.14 -6.94
N ASP A 109 15.77 10.02 -6.23
CA ASP A 109 16.49 9.68 -4.99
C ASP A 109 15.65 9.91 -3.72
N SER A 110 14.37 10.29 -3.86
CA SER A 110 13.49 10.53 -2.72
C SER A 110 13.08 9.22 -2.03
N ALA A 111 12.69 9.32 -0.75
CA ALA A 111 12.27 8.14 0.01
C ALA A 111 11.02 7.48 -0.61
N GLU A 112 10.13 8.28 -1.20
CA GLU A 112 8.92 7.83 -1.88
C GLU A 112 9.25 7.10 -3.18
N ALA A 113 10.14 7.67 -4.00
CA ALA A 113 10.59 7.04 -5.24
C ALA A 113 11.27 5.69 -4.98
N LEU A 114 12.17 5.64 -3.98
CA LEU A 114 12.82 4.40 -3.56
C LEU A 114 11.84 3.36 -3.02
N ALA A 115 10.78 3.78 -2.32
CA ALA A 115 9.73 2.88 -1.86
C ALA A 115 8.93 2.27 -3.03
N PHE A 116 8.61 3.06 -4.07
CA PHE A 116 7.97 2.53 -5.29
C PHE A 116 8.89 1.56 -6.05
N ASP A 117 10.19 1.86 -6.16
CA ASP A 117 11.17 0.96 -6.76
C ASP A 117 11.33 -0.35 -5.98
N GLN A 118 11.36 -0.28 -4.65
CA GLN A 118 11.35 -1.46 -3.77
C GLN A 118 10.10 -2.31 -3.98
N LEU A 119 8.92 -1.67 -4.08
CA LEU A 119 7.67 -2.38 -4.37
C LEU A 119 7.76 -3.12 -5.71
N ALA A 120 8.20 -2.46 -6.77
CA ALA A 120 8.35 -3.08 -8.08
C ALA A 120 9.28 -4.30 -8.02
N LYS A 121 10.44 -4.18 -7.37
CA LYS A 121 11.40 -5.29 -7.18
C LYS A 121 10.85 -6.45 -6.35
N SER A 122 9.90 -6.20 -5.46
CA SER A 122 9.28 -7.26 -4.63
C SER A 122 8.28 -8.13 -5.41
N LEU A 123 7.88 -7.69 -6.60
CA LEU A 123 6.85 -8.33 -7.43
C LEU A 123 7.41 -9.02 -8.69
N LEU A 124 8.68 -8.77 -9.01
CA LEU A 124 9.44 -9.41 -10.08
C LEU A 124 10.11 -10.70 -9.59
#